data_AF-A0A9W6P5A3-F1
#
_entry.id   AF-A0A9W6P5A3-F1
#
_cell.length_a   1.000
_cell.length_b   1.000
_cell.length_c   1.000
_cell.angle_alpha   90.00
_cell.angle_beta   90.00
_cell.angle_gamma   90.00
#
_symmetry.space_group_name_H-M   'P 1'
#
loop_
_entity.id
_entity.type
_entity.pdbx_description
1 polymer ?
#
loop_
_entity_poly.entity_id
_entity_poly.type
_entity_poly.pdbx_seq_one_letter_code
_entity_poly.pdbx_strand_id
1 'polypeptide(L)'
;MIMTDRELARALRSNGFTAAHACGLLFDAYGVTLYQHCVRTLGDRAVAQSVVRDTVIVARAHIGRLTAPDRLKEWLLALADAECARHTAVAEATRETAPGPEPETTGQHAALRVRVLSGVVAPELADYRKHVAHRADHLDRAGFPVPMGTGSEPGAGAYLIPGLFITGCAVAVLALVLVWASGSAPAPGW
;
A
#
# COMPACT_ATOMS: atom_id res chain seq x y z
N MET A 1 -6.56 -6.37 24.55
CA MET A 1 -6.06 -5.01 24.23
C MET A 1 -5.67 -5.02 22.76
N ILE A 2 -6.38 -4.29 21.90
CA ILE A 2 -6.02 -4.20 20.48
C ILE A 2 -4.87 -3.21 20.39
N MET A 3 -3.69 -3.64 19.93
CA MET A 3 -2.56 -2.74 19.65
C MET A 3 -2.92 -1.83 18.48
N THR A 4 -2.65 -0.52 18.63
CA THR A 4 -2.84 0.46 17.55
C THR A 4 -1.74 0.35 16.49
N ASP A 5 -2.02 0.83 15.28
CA ASP A 5 -1.06 0.97 14.16
C ASP A 5 0.26 1.62 14.62
N ARG A 6 0.14 2.69 15.39
CA ARG A 6 1.29 3.44 15.90
C ARG A 6 2.09 2.66 16.94
N GLU A 7 1.45 1.91 17.82
CA GLU A 7 2.14 1.05 18.78
C GLU A 7 2.86 -0.10 18.09
N LEU A 8 2.23 -0.73 17.11
CA LEU A 8 2.83 -1.81 16.35
C LEU A 8 4.00 -1.32 15.49
N ALA A 9 3.88 -0.16 14.83
CA ALA A 9 4.97 0.46 14.08
C ALA A 9 6.17 0.78 14.99
N ARG A 10 5.93 1.27 16.21
CA ARG A 10 7.00 1.47 17.21
C ARG A 10 7.65 0.15 17.62
N ALA A 11 6.87 -0.89 17.89
CA ALA A 11 7.38 -2.20 18.28
C ALA A 11 8.28 -2.79 17.18
N LEU A 12 7.87 -2.69 15.91
CA LEU A 12 8.63 -3.15 14.75
C LEU A 12 9.95 -2.39 14.53
N ARG A 13 10.01 -1.09 14.87
CA ARG A 13 11.24 -0.28 14.80
C ARG A 13 12.18 -0.52 15.97
N SER A 14 11.63 -0.89 17.12
CA SER A 14 12.40 -1.08 18.33
C SER A 14 13.31 -2.32 18.20
N ASN A 15 14.51 -2.23 18.78
CA ASN A 15 15.37 -3.40 18.99
C ASN A 15 15.01 -4.16 20.29
N GLY A 16 13.92 -3.78 20.96
CA GLY A 16 13.47 -4.39 22.22
C GLY A 16 12.82 -5.76 22.05
N PHE A 17 12.52 -6.15 20.81
CA PHE A 17 11.95 -7.45 20.46
C PHE A 17 12.84 -8.18 19.47
N THR A 18 12.87 -9.51 19.54
CA THR A 18 13.44 -10.33 18.48
C THR A 18 12.68 -10.11 17.18
N ALA A 19 13.34 -10.32 16.03
CA ALA A 19 12.67 -10.23 14.73
C ALA A 19 11.43 -11.14 14.66
N ALA A 20 11.52 -12.35 15.22
CA ALA A 20 10.42 -13.30 15.30
C ALA A 20 9.22 -12.76 16.08
N HIS A 21 9.46 -12.16 17.25
CA HIS A 21 8.39 -11.62 18.08
C HIS A 21 7.71 -10.42 17.41
N ALA A 22 8.50 -9.49 16.86
CA ALA A 22 7.97 -8.31 16.17
C ALA A 22 7.14 -8.70 14.93
N CYS A 23 7.59 -9.65 14.12
CA CYS A 23 6.82 -10.17 12.98
C CYS A 23 5.59 -10.96 13.43
N GLY A 24 5.64 -11.64 14.58
CA GLY A 24 4.49 -12.28 15.21
C GLY A 24 3.40 -11.26 15.54
N LEU A 25 3.74 -10.16 16.20
CA LEU A 25 2.80 -9.08 16.52
C LEU A 25 2.15 -8.48 15.26
N LEU A 26 2.93 -8.27 14.20
CA LEU A 26 2.40 -7.79 12.92
C LEU A 26 1.41 -8.78 12.33
N PHE A 27 1.79 -10.06 12.29
CA PHE A 27 0.93 -11.11 11.74
C PHE A 27 -0.36 -11.27 12.55
N ASP A 28 -0.27 -11.22 13.88
CA ASP A 28 -1.43 -11.35 14.75
C ASP A 28 -2.40 -10.16 14.57
N ALA A 29 -1.90 -8.97 14.23
CA ALA A 29 -2.74 -7.79 13.96
C ALA A 29 -3.31 -7.73 12.53
N TYR A 30 -2.51 -8.05 11.50
CA TYR A 30 -2.89 -7.84 10.10
C TYR A 30 -2.82 -9.07 9.20
N GLY A 31 -2.36 -10.22 9.69
CA GLY A 31 -2.12 -11.42 8.89
C GLY A 31 -3.36 -11.88 8.11
N VAL A 32 -4.52 -11.91 8.75
CA VAL A 32 -5.80 -12.23 8.08
C VAL A 32 -6.15 -11.20 7.00
N THR A 33 -6.03 -9.91 7.31
CA THR A 33 -6.34 -8.81 6.39
C THR A 33 -5.46 -8.88 5.15
N LEU A 34 -4.15 -9.04 5.33
CA LEU A 34 -3.17 -9.17 4.25
C LEU A 34 -3.43 -10.41 3.40
N TYR A 35 -3.71 -11.55 4.04
CA TYR A 35 -3.99 -12.79 3.33
C TYR A 35 -5.26 -12.71 2.49
N GLN A 36 -6.35 -12.20 3.05
CA GLN A 36 -7.60 -12.00 2.31
C GLN A 36 -7.43 -11.03 1.15
N HIS A 37 -6.64 -9.98 1.35
CA HIS A 37 -6.29 -9.04 0.28
C HIS A 37 -5.54 -9.73 -0.85
N CYS A 38 -4.47 -10.47 -0.54
CA CYS A 38 -3.69 -11.20 -1.53
C CYS A 38 -4.52 -12.28 -2.26
N VAL A 39 -5.40 -13.00 -1.56
CA VAL A 39 -6.29 -13.99 -2.19
C VAL A 39 -7.25 -13.32 -3.17
N ARG A 40 -7.82 -12.16 -2.82
CA ARG A 40 -8.69 -11.40 -3.75
C ARG A 40 -7.92 -10.92 -4.99
N THR A 41 -6.66 -10.51 -4.82
CA THR A 41 -5.83 -10.00 -5.91
C THR A 41 -5.31 -11.11 -6.83
N LEU A 42 -4.93 -12.26 -6.28
CA LEU A 42 -4.18 -13.30 -7.00
C LEU A 42 -5.01 -14.53 -7.38
N GLY A 43 -6.14 -14.77 -6.71
CA GLY A 43 -7.00 -15.95 -6.93
C GLY A 43 -6.43 -17.29 -6.43
N ASP A 44 -5.12 -17.36 -6.13
CA ASP A 44 -4.44 -18.56 -5.64
C ASP A 44 -4.02 -18.42 -4.16
N ARG A 45 -4.47 -19.37 -3.33
CA ARG A 45 -4.24 -19.39 -1.88
C ARG A 45 -2.81 -19.71 -1.48
N ALA A 46 -2.12 -20.57 -2.22
CA ALA A 46 -0.74 -20.95 -1.95
C ALA A 46 0.21 -19.81 -2.37
N VAL A 47 -0.06 -19.19 -3.50
CA VAL A 47 0.63 -17.98 -3.95
C VAL A 47 0.40 -16.82 -2.98
N ALA A 48 -0.85 -16.58 -2.54
CA ALA A 48 -1.16 -15.55 -1.56
C ALA A 48 -0.41 -15.74 -0.23
N GLN A 49 -0.25 -16.98 0.23
CA GLN A 49 0.55 -17.27 1.43
C GLN A 49 2.01 -16.87 1.26
N SER A 50 2.61 -17.11 0.10
CA SER A 50 3.98 -16.69 -0.21
C SER A 50 4.10 -15.16 -0.29
N VAL A 51 3.13 -14.48 -0.90
CA VAL A 51 3.09 -13.01 -0.97
C VAL A 51 2.95 -12.37 0.41
N VAL A 52 2.14 -12.94 1.31
CA VAL A 52 2.05 -12.45 2.70
C VAL A 52 3.39 -12.59 3.42
N ARG A 53 4.10 -13.73 3.26
CA ARG A 53 5.45 -13.90 3.82
C ARG A 53 6.38 -12.79 3.34
N ASP A 54 6.40 -12.55 2.05
CA ASP A 54 7.30 -11.56 1.45
C ASP A 54 6.96 -10.14 1.91
N THR A 55 5.66 -9.83 2.01
CA THR A 55 5.17 -8.57 2.58
C THR A 55 5.67 -8.36 4.01
N VAL A 56 5.63 -9.39 4.87
CA VAL A 56 6.12 -9.31 6.25
C VAL A 56 7.64 -9.10 6.28
N ILE A 57 8.39 -9.78 5.41
CA ILE A 57 9.85 -9.60 5.29
C ILE A 57 10.18 -8.16 4.89
N VAL A 58 9.52 -7.64 3.86
CA VAL A 58 9.70 -6.26 3.38
C VAL A 58 9.32 -5.26 4.45
N ALA A 59 8.17 -5.44 5.09
CA ALA A 59 7.71 -4.57 6.16
C ALA A 59 8.73 -4.50 7.30
N ARG A 60 9.28 -5.65 7.74
CA ARG A 60 10.27 -5.67 8.81
C ARG A 60 11.58 -4.98 8.45
N ALA A 61 12.02 -5.11 7.19
CA ALA A 61 13.24 -4.49 6.70
C ALA A 61 13.08 -2.97 6.55
N HIS A 62 11.90 -2.51 6.12
CA HIS A 62 11.67 -1.12 5.71
C HIS A 62 10.82 -0.28 6.66
N ILE A 63 10.42 -0.82 7.83
CA ILE A 63 9.59 -0.08 8.81
C ILE A 63 10.20 1.26 9.26
N GLY A 64 11.53 1.39 9.19
CA GLY A 64 12.24 2.65 9.47
C GLY A 64 11.93 3.76 8.47
N ARG A 65 11.49 3.43 7.26
CA ARG A 65 11.15 4.39 6.19
C ARG A 65 9.73 4.92 6.26
N LEU A 66 8.83 4.24 6.99
CA LEU A 66 7.45 4.70 7.17
C LEU A 66 7.44 6.01 8.00
N THR A 67 7.13 7.14 7.36
CA THR A 67 7.21 8.43 8.05
C THR A 67 6.01 8.67 8.99
N ALA A 68 4.83 8.13 8.64
CA ALA A 68 3.59 8.28 9.40
C ALA A 68 3.16 6.92 10.01
N PRO A 69 3.44 6.66 11.31
CA PRO A 69 3.13 5.38 11.94
C PRO A 69 1.63 5.04 11.98
N ASP A 70 0.77 6.06 12.01
CA ASP A 70 -0.68 5.89 12.01
C ASP A 70 -1.22 5.38 10.66
N ARG A 71 -0.37 5.34 9.62
CA ARG A 71 -0.68 4.79 8.29
C ARG A 71 -0.12 3.38 8.09
N LEU A 72 0.13 2.64 9.18
CA LEU A 72 0.77 1.32 9.11
C LEU A 72 -0.08 0.36 8.28
N LYS A 73 -1.39 0.31 8.51
CA LYS A 73 -2.29 -0.54 7.74
C LYS A 73 -2.25 -0.24 6.24
N GLU A 74 -2.38 1.02 5.85
CA GLU A 74 -2.33 1.43 4.43
C GLU A 74 -0.99 1.10 3.81
N TRP A 75 0.10 1.30 4.57
CA TRP A 75 1.45 0.97 4.12
C TRP A 75 1.63 -0.54 3.90
N LEU A 76 1.16 -1.38 4.83
CA LEU A 76 1.22 -2.84 4.68
C LEU A 76 0.39 -3.34 3.49
N LEU A 77 -0.78 -2.76 3.24
CA LEU A 77 -1.59 -3.09 2.07
C LEU A 77 -0.91 -2.67 0.76
N ALA A 78 -0.31 -1.48 0.72
CA ALA A 78 0.46 -1.04 -0.45
C ALA A 78 1.68 -1.93 -0.74
N LEU A 79 2.37 -2.40 0.32
CA LEU A 79 3.44 -3.39 0.16
C LEU A 79 2.89 -4.71 -0.39
N ALA A 80 1.74 -5.18 0.11
CA ALA A 80 1.09 -6.38 -0.41
C ALA A 80 0.70 -6.23 -1.88
N ASP A 81 0.18 -5.08 -2.30
CA ASP A 81 -0.11 -4.79 -3.71
C ASP A 81 1.14 -4.86 -4.58
N ALA A 82 2.25 -4.27 -4.12
CA ALA A 82 3.52 -4.30 -4.83
C ALA A 82 4.09 -5.73 -4.95
N GLU A 83 3.95 -6.56 -3.91
CA GLU A 83 4.36 -7.97 -3.95
C GLU A 83 3.43 -8.82 -4.83
N CYS A 84 2.11 -8.56 -4.83
CA CYS A 84 1.17 -9.18 -5.75
C CYS A 84 1.54 -8.88 -7.21
N ALA A 85 1.75 -7.60 -7.54
CA ALA A 85 2.13 -7.17 -8.89
C ALA A 85 3.45 -7.83 -9.35
N ARG A 86 4.45 -7.92 -8.47
CA ARG A 86 5.71 -8.61 -8.76
C ARG A 86 5.50 -10.11 -9.02
N HIS A 87 4.67 -10.76 -8.23
CA HIS A 87 4.37 -12.18 -8.43
C HIS A 87 3.65 -12.43 -9.76
N THR A 88 2.73 -11.55 -10.15
CA THR A 88 2.06 -11.61 -11.45
C THR A 88 3.05 -11.44 -12.61
N ALA A 89 3.97 -10.47 -12.53
CA ALA A 89 4.98 -10.24 -13.56
C ALA A 89 5.94 -11.44 -13.73
N VAL A 90 6.36 -12.07 -12.63
CA VAL A 90 7.17 -13.30 -12.68
C VAL A 90 6.37 -14.47 -13.27
N ALA A 91 5.11 -14.62 -12.89
CA ALA A 91 4.24 -15.66 -13.43
C ALA A 91 3.97 -15.47 -14.92
N GLU A 92 3.84 -14.23 -15.41
CA GLU A 92 3.73 -13.90 -16.83
C GLU A 92 4.99 -14.31 -17.59
N ALA A 93 6.17 -13.92 -17.10
CA ALA A 93 7.45 -14.30 -17.70
C ALA A 93 7.68 -15.82 -17.71
N THR A 94 7.13 -16.55 -16.73
CA THR A 94 7.28 -18.02 -16.62
C THR A 94 6.20 -18.80 -17.38
N ARG A 95 4.98 -18.24 -17.53
CA ARG A 95 3.87 -18.85 -18.28
C ARG A 95 4.17 -19.03 -19.76
N GLU A 96 5.14 -18.29 -20.27
CA GLU A 96 5.71 -18.49 -21.60
C GLU A 96 6.47 -19.84 -21.71
N THR A 97 6.56 -20.66 -20.64
CA THR A 97 7.41 -21.88 -20.61
C THR A 97 6.81 -23.15 -19.98
N ALA A 98 5.66 -23.19 -19.26
CA ALA A 98 5.16 -24.47 -18.71
C ALA A 98 3.68 -24.51 -18.21
N PRO A 99 3.03 -25.70 -18.16
CA PRO A 99 1.66 -25.89 -17.64
C PRO A 99 1.63 -26.18 -16.13
N GLY A 100 0.51 -25.82 -15.48
CA GLY A 100 0.43 -25.54 -14.03
C GLY A 100 -0.22 -26.60 -13.11
N PRO A 101 -0.14 -26.41 -11.77
CA PRO A 101 -0.59 -27.39 -10.79
C PRO A 101 -1.86 -27.01 -9.98
N GLU A 102 -2.47 -28.06 -9.44
CA GLU A 102 -3.73 -28.14 -8.66
C GLU A 102 -3.62 -27.66 -7.20
N PRO A 103 -4.73 -27.23 -6.54
CA PRO A 103 -4.68 -26.68 -5.19
C PRO A 103 -5.22 -27.63 -4.10
N GLU A 104 -4.58 -27.58 -2.93
CA GLU A 104 -5.01 -28.27 -1.71
C GLU A 104 -5.32 -27.27 -0.58
N THR A 105 -6.34 -27.52 0.26
CA THR A 105 -6.73 -26.68 1.40
C THR A 105 -7.17 -27.52 2.62
N THR A 106 -6.69 -27.18 3.83
CA THR A 106 -7.50 -26.77 5.02
C THR A 106 -6.68 -26.85 6.33
N GLY A 107 -6.70 -25.76 7.10
CA GLY A 107 -6.06 -25.59 8.42
C GLY A 107 -5.67 -24.14 8.70
N GLN A 108 -6.46 -23.18 8.19
CA GLN A 108 -5.89 -22.07 7.43
C GLN A 108 -5.11 -21.05 8.27
N HIS A 109 -5.62 -20.56 9.41
CA HIS A 109 -5.01 -19.39 10.05
C HIS A 109 -3.79 -19.71 10.93
N ALA A 110 -3.90 -20.70 11.81
CA ALA A 110 -2.75 -21.15 12.61
C ALA A 110 -1.66 -21.76 11.71
N ALA A 111 -2.05 -22.56 10.69
CA ALA A 111 -1.08 -23.05 9.72
C ALA A 111 -0.49 -21.93 8.85
N LEU A 112 -1.27 -20.92 8.46
CA LEU A 112 -0.76 -19.75 7.74
C LEU A 112 0.25 -18.98 8.60
N ARG A 113 -0.06 -18.75 9.88
CA ARG A 113 0.85 -18.11 10.82
C ARG A 113 2.17 -18.86 10.90
N VAL A 114 2.12 -20.17 11.11
CA VAL A 114 3.32 -21.02 11.17
C VAL A 114 4.10 -20.96 9.86
N ARG A 115 3.45 -21.17 8.71
CA ARG A 115 4.12 -21.16 7.39
C ARG A 115 4.76 -19.82 7.06
N VAL A 116 4.04 -18.73 7.30
CA VAL A 116 4.55 -17.36 7.08
C VAL A 116 5.72 -17.08 8.01
N LEU A 117 5.56 -17.31 9.32
CA LEU A 117 6.59 -16.96 10.28
C LEU A 117 7.82 -17.86 10.19
N SER A 118 7.69 -19.15 9.89
CA SER A 118 8.85 -20.00 9.57
C SER A 118 9.70 -19.41 8.45
N GLY A 119 9.05 -18.90 7.39
CA GLY A 119 9.72 -18.20 6.29
C GLY A 119 10.46 -16.93 6.71
N VAL A 120 9.90 -16.21 7.69
CA VAL A 120 10.41 -14.92 8.17
C VAL A 120 11.56 -15.08 9.17
N VAL A 121 11.61 -16.18 9.93
CA VAL A 121 12.53 -16.30 11.08
C VAL A 121 13.62 -17.35 10.91
N ALA A 122 13.44 -18.33 10.03
CA ALA A 122 14.39 -19.42 9.86
C ALA A 122 15.78 -18.94 9.40
N PRO A 123 16.88 -19.28 10.08
CA PRO A 123 18.21 -18.79 9.72
C PRO A 123 18.63 -19.19 8.30
N GLU A 124 18.25 -20.37 7.83
CA GLU A 124 18.50 -20.89 6.48
C GLU A 124 17.86 -20.04 5.37
N LEU A 125 16.86 -19.23 5.69
CA LEU A 125 16.20 -18.30 4.75
C LEU A 125 16.76 -16.88 4.82
N ALA A 126 17.93 -16.66 5.44
CA ALA A 126 18.52 -15.33 5.57
C ALA A 126 18.79 -14.66 4.22
N ASP A 127 19.36 -15.39 3.25
CA ASP A 127 19.66 -14.82 1.94
C ASP A 127 18.39 -14.55 1.13
N TYR A 128 17.38 -15.42 1.25
CA TYR A 128 16.05 -15.17 0.71
C TYR A 128 15.46 -13.86 1.26
N ARG A 129 15.55 -13.64 2.58
CA ARG A 129 15.06 -12.41 3.19
C ARG A 129 15.81 -11.17 2.71
N LYS A 130 17.14 -11.24 2.59
CA LYS A 130 17.94 -10.13 2.04
C LYS A 130 17.52 -9.81 0.62
N HIS A 131 17.33 -10.83 -0.22
CA HIS A 131 16.86 -10.67 -1.59
C HIS A 131 15.49 -10.00 -1.65
N VAL A 132 14.51 -10.53 -0.88
CA VAL A 132 13.14 -9.97 -0.81
C VAL A 132 13.14 -8.54 -0.26
N ALA A 133 13.98 -8.23 0.72
CA ALA A 133 14.11 -6.87 1.25
C ALA A 133 14.67 -5.89 0.21
N HIS A 134 15.75 -6.27 -0.48
CA HIS A 134 16.44 -5.42 -1.47
C HIS A 134 15.56 -5.10 -2.68
N ARG A 135 14.77 -6.07 -3.18
CA ARG A 135 13.85 -5.82 -4.30
C ARG A 135 12.75 -4.80 -3.97
N ALA A 136 12.54 -4.47 -2.69
CA ALA A 136 11.57 -3.48 -2.24
C ALA A 136 12.20 -2.12 -1.87
N ASP A 137 13.42 -1.82 -2.32
CA ASP A 137 14.12 -0.58 -1.98
C ASP A 137 13.53 0.71 -2.61
N HIS A 138 12.62 0.54 -3.57
CA HIS A 138 11.98 1.65 -4.29
C HIS A 138 10.74 2.16 -3.54
N LEU A 139 10.98 2.83 -2.42
CA LEU A 139 9.93 3.52 -1.64
C LEU A 139 10.07 5.04 -1.79
N ASP A 140 8.93 5.73 -1.83
CA ASP A 140 8.86 7.18 -1.85
C ASP A 140 9.36 7.80 -0.53
N ARG A 141 9.28 9.14 -0.44
CA ARG A 141 9.70 9.88 0.76
C ARG A 141 8.86 9.54 2.00
N ALA A 142 7.59 9.14 1.83
CA ALA A 142 6.73 8.71 2.94
C ALA A 142 6.98 7.25 3.35
N GLY A 143 7.73 6.50 2.55
CA GLY A 143 8.03 5.08 2.71
C GLY A 143 7.10 4.16 1.93
N PHE A 144 6.17 4.67 1.11
CA PHE A 144 5.26 3.85 0.32
C PHE A 144 5.93 3.29 -0.94
N PRO A 145 5.60 2.07 -1.38
CA PRO A 145 6.16 1.52 -2.60
C PRO A 145 5.76 2.39 -3.80
N VAL A 146 6.74 2.72 -4.64
CA VAL A 146 6.49 3.38 -5.91
C VAL A 146 6.02 2.32 -6.89
N PRO A 147 4.89 2.50 -7.59
CA PRO A 147 4.49 1.59 -8.66
C PRO A 147 5.64 1.47 -9.65
N MET A 148 6.13 0.25 -9.88
CA MET A 148 7.00 0.02 -11.03
C MET A 148 6.14 0.28 -12.25
N GLY A 149 6.39 1.40 -12.93
CA GLY A 149 5.64 1.76 -14.12
C GLY A 149 5.67 0.58 -15.07
N THR A 150 4.50 0.02 -15.35
CA THR A 150 4.31 -0.62 -16.64
C THR A 150 4.63 0.46 -17.67
N GLY A 151 5.39 0.14 -18.72
CA GLY A 151 5.72 1.06 -19.80
C GLY A 151 4.48 1.49 -20.59
N SER A 152 3.58 2.22 -19.96
CA SER A 152 2.57 3.05 -20.57
C SER A 152 3.02 4.46 -20.31
N GLU A 153 3.37 5.17 -21.38
CA GLU A 153 3.74 6.58 -21.33
C GLU A 153 2.75 7.35 -20.45
N PRO A 154 3.22 8.33 -19.65
CA PRO A 154 2.32 9.15 -18.86
C PRO A 154 1.42 9.93 -19.81
N GLY A 155 0.25 9.39 -20.09
CA GLY A 155 -0.85 10.06 -20.76
C GLY A 155 -1.12 11.34 -19.98
N ALA A 156 -0.74 12.46 -20.59
CA ALA A 156 -1.03 13.80 -20.13
C ALA A 156 -2.54 13.93 -19.84
N GLY A 157 -2.94 13.85 -18.58
CA GLY A 157 -4.36 13.82 -18.27
C GLY A 157 -4.75 13.64 -16.80
N ALA A 158 -3.99 14.17 -15.83
CA ALA A 158 -4.48 14.25 -14.44
C ALA A 158 -3.84 15.36 -13.59
N TYR A 159 -3.30 16.40 -14.22
CA TYR A 159 -2.96 17.65 -13.51
C TYR A 159 -4.00 18.70 -13.87
N LEU A 160 -5.17 18.63 -13.21
CA LEU A 160 -6.13 19.72 -13.22
C LEU A 160 -5.50 20.89 -12.45
N ILE A 161 -5.08 21.88 -13.24
CA ILE A 161 -4.50 23.15 -12.82
C ILE A 161 -5.48 23.87 -11.87
N PRO A 162 -5.10 24.21 -10.62
CA PRO A 162 -5.96 24.94 -9.67
C PRO A 162 -6.10 26.45 -9.99
N GLY A 163 -5.85 26.84 -11.25
CA GLY A 163 -5.78 28.24 -11.68
C GLY A 163 -7.07 28.79 -12.30
N LEU A 164 -8.00 27.93 -12.76
CA LEU A 164 -9.19 28.40 -13.49
C LEU A 164 -10.38 28.78 -12.60
N PHE A 165 -10.40 28.32 -11.34
CA PHE A 165 -11.48 28.66 -10.41
C PHE A 165 -11.42 30.12 -9.92
N ILE A 166 -10.25 30.76 -9.92
CA ILE A 166 -10.09 32.15 -9.47
C ILE A 166 -10.67 33.14 -10.52
N THR A 167 -10.50 32.86 -11.81
CA THR A 167 -10.97 33.74 -12.89
C THR A 167 -12.51 33.75 -12.99
N GLY A 168 -13.16 32.60 -12.77
CA GLY A 168 -14.63 32.51 -12.79
C GLY A 168 -15.29 33.27 -11.64
N CYS A 169 -14.73 33.20 -10.43
CA CYS A 169 -15.24 33.92 -9.27
C CYS A 169 -15.15 35.45 -9.44
N ALA A 170 -14.07 35.96 -10.04
CA ALA A 170 -13.91 37.40 -10.26
C ALA A 170 -14.98 37.96 -11.22
N VAL A 171 -15.29 37.25 -12.31
CA VAL A 171 -16.31 37.68 -13.28
C VAL A 171 -17.71 37.64 -12.66
N ALA A 172 -18.01 36.60 -11.88
CA ALA A 172 -19.31 36.48 -11.21
C ALA A 172 -19.56 37.59 -10.17
N VAL A 173 -18.53 37.96 -9.40
CA VAL A 173 -18.63 39.06 -8.43
C VAL A 173 -18.78 40.41 -9.15
N LEU A 174 -18.03 40.64 -10.24
CA LEU A 174 -18.15 41.88 -11.02
C LEU A 174 -19.55 42.03 -11.63
N ALA A 175 -20.11 40.96 -12.19
CA ALA A 175 -21.47 40.95 -12.73
C ALA A 175 -22.52 41.26 -11.64
N LEU A 176 -22.37 40.69 -10.44
CA LEU A 176 -23.28 40.95 -9.34
C LEU A 176 -23.26 42.43 -8.92
N VAL A 177 -22.08 43.04 -8.82
CA VAL A 177 -21.95 44.47 -8.46
C VAL A 177 -22.62 45.38 -9.49
N LEU A 178 -22.48 45.10 -10.79
CA LEU A 178 -23.13 45.88 -11.84
C LEU A 178 -24.66 45.79 -11.80
N VAL A 179 -25.21 44.61 -11.48
CA VAL A 179 -26.66 44.43 -11.29
C VAL A 179 -27.16 45.23 -10.08
N TRP A 180 -26.42 45.22 -8.96
CA TRP A 180 -26.77 46.04 -7.81
C TRP A 180 -26.69 47.55 -8.10
N ALA A 181 -25.67 48.00 -8.82
CA ALA A 181 -25.48 49.42 -9.16
C ALA A 181 -26.53 49.95 -10.16
N SER A 182 -27.06 49.09 -11.04
CA SER A 182 -28.12 49.44 -12.00
C SER A 182 -29.51 49.43 -11.40
N GLY A 183 -29.72 48.74 -10.27
CA GLY A 183 -30.97 48.74 -9.52
C GLY A 183 -31.20 50.00 -8.66
N SER A 184 -30.18 50.82 -8.43
CA SER A 184 -30.28 52.07 -7.66
C SER A 184 -30.39 53.30 -8.57
N ALA A 185 -31.40 53.36 -9.42
CA ALA A 185 -31.84 54.62 -10.02
C ALA A 185 -32.74 55.37 -9.00
N PRO A 186 -32.37 56.58 -8.53
CA PRO A 186 -33.22 57.35 -7.65
C PRO A 186 -34.48 57.83 -8.39
N ALA A 187 -35.65 57.64 -7.77
CA ALA A 187 -36.90 58.21 -8.27
C ALA A 187 -36.76 59.74 -8.37
N PRO A 188 -37.17 60.38 -9.48
CA PRO A 188 -37.16 61.84 -9.57
C PRO A 188 -38.19 62.40 -8.59
N GLY A 189 -37.69 63.13 -7.59
CA GLY A 189 -38.49 64.07 -6.80
C GLY A 189 -39.01 65.18 -7.71
N TRP A 190 -40.31 65.41 -7.57
CA TRP A 190 -41.15 66.44 -8.16
C TRP A 190 -40.71 67.85 -7.74
#